data_AF-A0A7K1V2X9-F1
#
_entry.id   AF-A0A7K1V2X9-F1
#
_cell.length_a   1.000
_cell.length_b   1.000
_cell.length_c   1.000
_cell.angle_alpha   90.00
_cell.angle_beta   90.00
_cell.angle_gamma   90.00
#
_symmetry.space_group_name_H-M   'P 1'
#
loop_
_entity.id
_entity.type
_entity.pdbx_description
1 polymer ?
#
loop_
_entity_poly.entity_id
_entity_poly.type
_entity_poly.pdbx_seq_one_letter_code
_entity_poly.pdbx_strand_id
1 'polypeptide(L)'
;MSTPQFPFGATQSAPSQPQFAHANGVYCRFCGATPAVDLDFRAHRGMIFLMQFRKMPGPFCRNCGLATFRKMTGDSLIQGWWGMLSFWLANPITILINLVNRVRVGQLPPPIPGAPSPSMDPGKPLWQRPSIIGALVPLGLVVAIIAAAAAGSSSSSRSSSHPYYYNPPTTFSMPAIPSITVPTTTAAAHDAKSAQVGDCVRDKNGDIAKDDHPKVEVVPCTDPAAQATVLAKPMGPLGDTQCDNDYPATDVIITHKTSIGSGPEIEDFALCLQLR
;
A
#
# COMPACT_ATOMS: atom_id res chain seq x y z
N MET A 1 -54.51 -28.69 -73.68
CA MET A 1 -53.99 -27.77 -72.66
C MET A 1 -53.48 -28.63 -71.52
N SER A 2 -52.17 -28.86 -71.48
CA SER A 2 -51.54 -29.79 -70.54
C SER A 2 -50.59 -29.00 -69.65
N THR A 3 -50.93 -28.86 -68.37
CA THR A 3 -50.09 -28.25 -67.34
C THR A 3 -48.98 -29.22 -66.92
N PRO A 4 -47.70 -28.78 -66.85
CA PRO A 4 -46.66 -29.60 -66.25
C PRO A 4 -46.73 -29.48 -64.71
N GLN A 5 -46.75 -30.64 -64.04
CA GLN A 5 -46.55 -30.77 -62.60
C GLN A 5 -45.06 -30.55 -62.28
N PHE A 6 -44.76 -29.59 -61.40
CA PHE A 6 -43.43 -29.47 -60.81
C PHE A 6 -43.33 -30.39 -59.58
N PRO A 7 -42.26 -31.20 -59.46
CA PRO A 7 -42.07 -32.04 -58.29
C PRO A 7 -41.66 -31.16 -57.10
N PHE A 8 -42.37 -31.31 -55.98
CA PHE A 8 -42.02 -30.69 -54.71
C PHE A 8 -40.68 -31.26 -54.23
N GLY A 9 -39.62 -30.49 -54.45
CA GLY A 9 -38.28 -30.79 -53.97
C GLY A 9 -38.20 -30.74 -52.46
N ALA A 10 -37.70 -31.85 -51.91
CA ALA A 10 -37.12 -32.07 -50.58
C ALA A 10 -37.09 -30.88 -49.60
N THR A 11 -37.69 -31.10 -48.43
CA THR A 11 -37.33 -30.44 -47.17
C THR A 11 -35.81 -30.42 -47.02
N GLN A 12 -35.20 -29.24 -47.16
CA GLN A 12 -33.82 -29.00 -46.78
C GLN A 12 -33.71 -29.19 -45.28
N SER A 13 -33.20 -30.35 -44.86
CA SER A 13 -32.62 -30.53 -43.53
C SER A 13 -31.48 -29.54 -43.38
N ALA A 14 -31.71 -28.48 -42.61
CA ALA A 14 -30.69 -27.50 -42.27
C ALA A 14 -29.49 -28.23 -41.63
N PRO A 15 -28.25 -28.03 -42.11
CA PRO A 15 -27.09 -28.61 -41.45
C PRO A 15 -26.93 -27.96 -40.07
N SER A 16 -27.12 -28.75 -39.01
CA SER A 16 -26.77 -28.37 -37.64
C SER A 16 -25.26 -28.16 -37.56
N GLN A 17 -24.82 -26.91 -37.70
CA GLN A 17 -23.41 -26.53 -37.71
C GLN A 17 -22.82 -26.55 -36.27
N PRO A 18 -21.72 -27.29 -36.00
CA PRO A 18 -21.02 -27.30 -34.72
C PRO A 18 -20.33 -25.95 -34.39
N GLN A 19 -20.34 -24.98 -35.31
CA GLN A 19 -19.68 -23.67 -35.18
C GLN A 19 -20.25 -22.81 -34.04
N PHE A 20 -21.49 -23.04 -33.61
CA PHE A 20 -22.14 -22.28 -32.53
C PHE A 20 -22.05 -22.96 -31.15
N ALA A 21 -21.41 -24.13 -31.04
CA ALA A 21 -21.36 -24.92 -29.81
C ALA A 21 -20.66 -24.20 -28.63
N HIS A 22 -19.89 -23.15 -28.91
CA HIS A 22 -19.14 -22.38 -27.92
C HIS A 22 -19.65 -20.94 -27.73
N ALA A 23 -20.79 -20.57 -28.34
CA ALA A 23 -21.42 -19.28 -28.09
C ALA A 23 -22.02 -19.28 -26.67
N ASN A 24 -21.77 -18.21 -25.90
CA ASN A 24 -22.26 -18.08 -24.53
C ASN A 24 -23.27 -16.95 -24.34
N GLY A 25 -23.78 -16.37 -25.44
CA GLY A 25 -24.74 -15.26 -25.41
C GLY A 25 -24.15 -13.91 -24.98
N VAL A 26 -22.84 -13.84 -24.69
CA VAL A 26 -22.14 -12.58 -24.38
C VAL A 26 -21.31 -12.18 -25.59
N TYR A 27 -21.38 -10.90 -25.95
CA TYR A 27 -20.73 -10.33 -27.13
C TYR A 27 -19.66 -9.34 -26.73
N CYS A 28 -18.52 -9.37 -27.41
CA CYS A 28 -17.43 -8.44 -27.15
C CYS A 28 -17.83 -7.02 -27.51
N ARG A 29 -17.59 -6.06 -26.61
CA ARG A 29 -17.85 -4.64 -26.83
C ARG A 29 -17.11 -4.03 -28.04
N PHE A 30 -15.95 -4.59 -28.42
CA PHE A 30 -15.09 -4.00 -29.45
C PHE A 30 -15.36 -4.55 -30.85
N CYS A 31 -15.48 -5.88 -30.97
CA CYS A 31 -15.65 -6.53 -32.27
C CYS A 31 -17.02 -7.16 -32.48
N GLY A 32 -17.83 -7.29 -31.41
CA GLY A 32 -19.13 -7.98 -31.45
C GLY A 32 -19.04 -9.50 -31.50
N ALA A 33 -17.86 -10.09 -31.39
CA ALA A 33 -17.69 -11.56 -31.43
C ALA A 33 -18.10 -12.24 -30.11
N THR A 34 -18.47 -13.52 -30.19
CA THR A 34 -18.79 -14.41 -29.06
C THR A 34 -17.95 -15.70 -29.18
N PRO A 35 -17.58 -16.39 -28.09
CA PRO A 35 -17.85 -16.08 -26.68
C PRO A 35 -17.09 -14.86 -26.16
N ALA A 36 -17.68 -14.18 -25.18
CA ALA A 36 -17.05 -13.08 -24.44
C ALA A 36 -17.27 -13.23 -22.93
N VAL A 37 -16.42 -12.59 -22.13
CA VAL A 37 -16.50 -12.60 -20.67
C VAL A 37 -16.58 -11.18 -20.14
N ASP A 38 -17.43 -10.95 -19.16
CA ASP A 38 -17.55 -9.66 -18.48
C ASP A 38 -16.48 -9.54 -17.39
N LEU A 39 -15.50 -8.69 -17.65
CA LEU A 39 -14.41 -8.35 -16.74
C LEU A 39 -13.81 -7.02 -17.14
N ASP A 40 -13.10 -6.42 -16.20
CA ASP A 40 -12.48 -5.11 -16.38
C ASP A 40 -10.96 -5.24 -16.36
N PHE A 41 -10.28 -4.56 -17.29
CA PHE A 41 -8.85 -4.34 -17.19
C PHE A 41 -8.57 -2.98 -16.57
N ARG A 42 -7.62 -2.93 -15.65
CA ARG A 42 -7.21 -1.70 -14.96
C ARG A 42 -5.80 -1.33 -15.39
N ALA A 43 -5.48 -0.05 -15.47
CA ALA A 43 -4.11 0.42 -15.65
C ALA A 43 -3.80 1.43 -14.56
N HIS A 44 -2.61 1.32 -13.99
CA HIS A 44 -2.12 2.24 -12.97
C HIS A 44 -1.10 3.19 -13.59
N ARG A 45 -1.40 4.50 -13.56
CA ARG A 45 -0.46 5.54 -13.94
C ARG A 45 -0.09 6.32 -12.67
N GLY A 46 1.07 6.01 -12.13
CA GLY A 46 1.70 6.78 -11.07
C GLY A 46 2.35 8.02 -11.69
N MET A 47 1.80 9.19 -11.38
CA MET A 47 2.55 10.44 -11.45
C MET A 47 2.97 10.80 -10.02
N ILE A 48 4.13 11.42 -9.85
CA ILE A 48 4.76 11.67 -8.53
C ILE A 48 3.77 12.29 -7.52
N PHE A 49 2.85 13.13 -7.98
CA PHE A 49 1.85 13.82 -7.14
C PHE A 49 0.39 13.36 -7.36
N LEU A 50 0.11 12.56 -8.40
CA LEU A 50 -1.26 12.17 -8.77
C LEU A 50 -1.30 10.70 -9.21
N MET A 51 -2.12 9.91 -8.52
CA MET A 51 -2.38 8.53 -8.93
C MET A 51 -3.61 8.50 -9.84
N GLN A 52 -3.43 8.02 -11.08
CA GLN A 52 -4.52 7.86 -12.02
C GLN A 52 -4.79 6.37 -12.26
N PHE A 53 -5.93 5.90 -11.74
CA PHE A 53 -6.47 4.58 -12.05
C PHE A 53 -7.31 4.67 -13.32
N ARG A 54 -6.88 3.98 -14.37
CA ARG A 54 -7.65 3.83 -15.61
C ARG A 54 -8.36 2.50 -15.61
N LYS A 55 -9.63 2.50 -16.00
CA LYS A 55 -10.45 1.30 -16.13
C LYS A 55 -10.93 1.16 -17.57
N MET A 56 -10.80 -0.04 -18.13
CA MET A 56 -11.36 -0.44 -19.42
C MET A 56 -12.40 -1.52 -19.16
N PRO A 57 -13.70 -1.15 -19.15
CA PRO A 57 -14.74 -2.12 -18.87
C PRO A 57 -15.05 -3.02 -20.07
N GLY A 58 -15.33 -4.29 -19.75
CA GLY A 58 -15.71 -5.33 -20.71
C GLY A 58 -17.16 -5.17 -21.20
N PRO A 59 -17.74 -6.23 -21.80
CA PRO A 59 -17.23 -7.60 -22.00
C PRO A 59 -16.23 -7.77 -23.17
N PHE A 60 -15.32 -8.75 -23.04
CA PHE A 60 -14.23 -9.01 -24.00
C PHE A 60 -14.24 -10.44 -24.56
N CYS A 61 -14.03 -10.60 -25.86
CA CYS A 61 -13.64 -11.89 -26.45
C CYS A 61 -12.16 -12.16 -26.19
N ARG A 62 -11.71 -13.41 -26.46
CA ARG A 62 -10.32 -13.84 -26.24
C ARG A 62 -9.28 -12.87 -26.83
N ASN A 63 -9.40 -12.52 -28.11
CA ASN A 63 -8.40 -11.71 -28.80
C ASN A 63 -8.38 -10.25 -28.31
N CYS A 64 -9.56 -9.61 -28.23
CA CYS A 64 -9.68 -8.23 -27.76
C CYS A 64 -9.28 -8.07 -26.30
N GLY A 65 -9.59 -9.05 -25.45
CA GLY A 65 -9.18 -9.06 -24.05
C GLY A 65 -7.66 -9.23 -23.91
N LEU A 66 -7.02 -10.09 -24.69
CA LEU A 66 -5.55 -10.23 -24.69
C LEU A 66 -4.85 -8.95 -25.18
N ALA A 67 -5.38 -8.29 -26.22
CA ALA A 67 -4.87 -7.02 -26.71
C ALA A 67 -4.97 -5.92 -25.63
N THR A 68 -6.15 -5.82 -24.99
CA THR A 68 -6.42 -4.87 -23.92
C THR A 68 -5.52 -5.11 -22.70
N PHE A 69 -5.39 -6.37 -22.26
CA PHE A 69 -4.48 -6.76 -21.19
C PHE A 69 -3.04 -6.29 -21.48
N ARG A 70 -2.51 -6.62 -22.66
CA ARG A 70 -1.12 -6.28 -23.03
C ARG A 70 -0.88 -4.77 -23.04
N LYS A 71 -1.86 -3.98 -23.50
CA LYS A 71 -1.79 -2.53 -23.48
C LYS A 71 -1.83 -1.98 -22.06
N MET A 72 -2.85 -2.34 -21.28
CA MET A 72 -3.08 -1.79 -19.94
C MET A 72 -2.00 -2.20 -18.93
N THR A 73 -1.55 -3.46 -18.99
CA THR A 73 -0.43 -3.93 -18.17
C THR A 73 0.90 -3.33 -18.63
N GLY A 74 1.13 -3.18 -19.93
CA GLY A 74 2.33 -2.51 -20.44
C GLY A 74 2.43 -1.04 -19.98
N ASP A 75 1.33 -0.30 -20.04
CA ASP A 75 1.27 1.09 -19.55
C ASP A 75 1.54 1.15 -18.04
N SER A 76 1.00 0.22 -17.26
CA SER A 76 1.22 0.12 -15.80
C SER A 76 2.67 -0.25 -15.45
N LEU A 77 3.33 -1.06 -16.28
CA LEU A 77 4.73 -1.42 -16.08
C LEU A 77 5.69 -0.26 -16.33
N ILE A 78 5.36 0.73 -17.17
CA ILE A 78 6.25 1.89 -17.37
C ILE A 78 5.89 3.02 -16.39
N GLN A 79 4.60 3.21 -16.15
CA GLN A 79 4.09 4.38 -15.44
C GLN A 79 3.70 4.08 -13.98
N GLY A 80 3.76 2.84 -13.51
CA GLY A 80 3.31 2.47 -12.17
C GLY A 80 4.36 2.59 -11.06
N TRP A 81 5.62 2.92 -11.36
CA TRP A 81 6.73 2.84 -10.39
C TRP A 81 7.14 4.17 -9.76
N TRP A 82 6.53 5.29 -10.14
CA TRP A 82 6.98 6.64 -9.79
C TRP A 82 6.63 7.11 -8.36
N GLY A 83 6.08 6.25 -7.50
CA GLY A 83 5.74 6.61 -6.11
C GLY A 83 5.83 5.42 -5.15
N MET A 84 6.19 5.66 -3.89
CA MET A 84 6.46 4.62 -2.88
C MET A 84 5.27 3.67 -2.66
N LEU A 85 4.08 4.21 -2.37
CA LEU A 85 2.84 3.42 -2.20
C LEU A 85 2.41 2.72 -3.50
N SER A 86 2.68 3.35 -4.65
CA SER A 86 2.38 2.78 -5.96
C SER A 86 3.27 1.59 -6.29
N PHE A 87 4.55 1.71 -5.96
CA PHE A 87 5.57 0.70 -6.15
C PHE A 87 5.28 -0.56 -5.31
N TRP A 88 4.92 -0.38 -4.04
CA TRP A 88 4.75 -1.50 -3.09
C TRP A 88 3.34 -2.11 -3.08
N LEU A 89 2.28 -1.33 -3.34
CA LEU A 89 0.90 -1.80 -3.14
C LEU A 89 0.01 -1.63 -4.38
N ALA A 90 -0.18 -0.41 -4.88
CA ALA A 90 -1.21 -0.15 -5.89
C ALA A 90 -0.92 -0.81 -7.25
N ASN A 91 0.33 -0.70 -7.74
CA ASN A 91 0.74 -1.30 -9.01
C ASN A 91 0.78 -2.84 -8.96
N PRO A 92 1.41 -3.50 -7.96
CA PRO A 92 1.42 -4.97 -7.89
C PRO A 92 0.01 -5.55 -7.76
N ILE A 93 -0.89 -4.96 -6.95
CA ILE A 93 -2.29 -5.39 -6.87
C ILE A 93 -2.98 -5.27 -8.24
N THR A 94 -2.80 -4.15 -8.93
CA THR A 94 -3.40 -3.92 -10.25
C THR A 94 -2.90 -4.94 -11.29
N ILE A 95 -1.60 -5.23 -11.28
CA ILE A 95 -0.99 -6.24 -12.17
C ILE A 95 -1.54 -7.64 -11.84
N LEU A 96 -1.69 -8.01 -10.57
CA LEU A 96 -2.27 -9.29 -10.16
C LEU A 96 -3.71 -9.45 -10.66
N ILE A 97 -4.57 -8.44 -10.44
CA ILE A 97 -5.96 -8.45 -10.90
C ILE A 97 -6.02 -8.65 -12.42
N ASN A 98 -5.20 -7.90 -13.17
CA ASN A 98 -5.12 -8.04 -14.62
C ASN A 98 -4.63 -9.42 -15.05
N LEU A 99 -3.71 -10.04 -14.31
CA LEU A 99 -3.19 -11.37 -14.61
C LEU A 99 -4.24 -12.47 -14.43
N VAL A 100 -5.03 -12.38 -13.35
CA VAL A 100 -6.20 -13.27 -13.15
C VAL A 100 -7.20 -13.09 -14.30
N ASN A 101 -7.49 -11.84 -14.67
CA ASN A 101 -8.39 -11.53 -15.78
C ASN A 101 -7.84 -12.02 -17.12
N ARG A 102 -6.52 -11.97 -17.33
CA ARG A 102 -5.86 -12.58 -18.50
C ARG A 102 -6.08 -14.08 -18.56
N VAL A 103 -5.96 -14.79 -17.44
CA VAL A 103 -6.21 -16.24 -17.40
C VAL A 103 -7.66 -16.52 -17.80
N ARG A 104 -8.62 -15.78 -17.22
CA ARG A 104 -10.05 -15.91 -17.57
C ARG A 104 -10.31 -15.67 -19.06
N VAL A 105 -9.77 -14.59 -19.64
CA VAL A 105 -9.87 -14.34 -21.09
C VAL A 105 -9.20 -15.44 -21.92
N GLY A 106 -8.05 -15.94 -21.46
CA GLY A 106 -7.27 -16.96 -22.16
C GLY A 106 -7.92 -18.33 -22.20
N GLN A 107 -8.81 -18.62 -21.26
CA GLN A 107 -9.62 -19.85 -21.23
C GLN A 107 -10.77 -19.84 -22.24
N LEU A 108 -11.11 -18.70 -22.84
CA LEU A 108 -12.16 -18.66 -23.84
C LEU A 108 -11.72 -19.39 -25.13
N PRO A 109 -12.65 -20.11 -25.79
CA PRO A 109 -12.50 -20.56 -27.16
C PRO A 109 -12.18 -19.39 -28.11
N PRO A 110 -11.60 -19.66 -29.30
CA PRO A 110 -11.42 -18.63 -30.31
C PRO A 110 -12.76 -17.98 -30.69
N PRO A 111 -12.79 -16.67 -31.03
CA PRO A 111 -14.02 -15.98 -31.40
C PRO A 111 -14.66 -16.60 -32.66
N ILE A 112 -15.99 -16.76 -32.65
CA ILE A 112 -16.74 -17.32 -33.79
C ILE A 112 -16.63 -16.36 -35.01
N PRO A 113 -16.38 -16.89 -36.23
CA PRO A 113 -16.34 -16.09 -37.44
C PRO A 113 -17.69 -15.39 -37.73
N GLY A 114 -17.65 -14.21 -38.35
CA GLY A 114 -18.87 -13.45 -38.70
C GLY A 114 -19.22 -12.31 -37.74
N ALA A 115 -18.29 -11.88 -36.89
CA ALA A 115 -18.46 -10.73 -36.02
C ALA A 115 -18.57 -9.41 -36.82
N PRO A 116 -19.32 -8.40 -36.34
CA PRO A 116 -19.51 -7.11 -37.03
C PRO A 116 -18.23 -6.34 -37.37
N SER A 117 -17.17 -6.50 -36.57
CA SER A 117 -15.88 -5.83 -36.75
C SER A 117 -14.74 -6.81 -36.50
N PRO A 118 -13.57 -6.65 -37.15
CA PRO A 118 -12.42 -7.51 -36.89
C PRO A 118 -11.99 -7.45 -35.43
N SER A 119 -11.60 -8.61 -34.87
CA SER A 119 -11.03 -8.65 -33.52
C SER A 119 -9.70 -7.90 -33.46
N MET A 120 -9.43 -7.20 -32.35
CA MET A 120 -8.13 -6.57 -32.15
C MET A 120 -7.01 -7.59 -32.21
N ASP A 121 -5.92 -7.25 -32.90
CA ASP A 121 -4.70 -8.04 -32.89
C ASP A 121 -3.99 -7.88 -31.53
N PRO A 122 -3.85 -8.95 -30.73
CA PRO A 122 -3.10 -8.88 -29.50
C PRO A 122 -1.59 -8.66 -29.74
N GLY A 123 -1.10 -8.89 -30.96
CA GLY A 123 0.27 -8.63 -31.40
C GLY A 123 1.31 -9.47 -30.64
N LYS A 124 2.49 -8.89 -30.42
CA LYS A 124 3.57 -9.54 -29.65
C LYS A 124 3.19 -9.70 -28.16
N PRO A 125 3.61 -10.80 -27.52
CA PRO A 125 3.42 -11.00 -26.09
C PRO A 125 4.17 -9.96 -25.24
N LEU A 126 3.75 -9.79 -23.98
CA LEU A 126 4.25 -8.73 -23.11
C LEU A 126 5.77 -8.78 -22.90
N TRP A 127 6.37 -9.97 -22.82
CA TRP A 127 7.81 -10.15 -22.63
C TRP A 127 8.67 -9.72 -23.85
N GLN A 128 8.06 -9.58 -25.03
CA GLN A 128 8.72 -9.10 -26.25
C GLN A 128 8.51 -7.59 -26.48
N ARG A 129 7.84 -6.89 -25.55
CA ARG A 129 7.55 -5.45 -25.68
C ARG A 129 8.53 -4.64 -24.83
N PRO A 130 8.97 -3.45 -25.28
CA PRO A 130 9.84 -2.57 -24.49
C PRO A 130 9.26 -2.23 -23.11
N SER A 131 7.93 -2.27 -22.95
CA SER A 131 7.27 -2.08 -21.66
C SER A 131 7.69 -3.08 -20.58
N ILE A 132 8.26 -4.23 -20.94
CA ILE A 132 8.80 -5.18 -19.97
C ILE A 132 10.01 -4.63 -19.21
N ILE A 133 10.75 -3.66 -19.78
CA ILE A 133 11.88 -2.99 -19.11
C ILE A 133 11.39 -2.32 -17.82
N GLY A 134 10.15 -1.82 -17.84
CA GLY A 134 9.52 -1.27 -16.65
C GLY A 134 9.42 -2.26 -15.49
N ALA A 135 9.31 -3.57 -15.75
CA ALA A 135 9.33 -4.59 -14.70
C ALA A 135 10.70 -4.78 -14.03
N LEU A 136 11.79 -4.30 -14.65
CA LEU A 136 13.14 -4.37 -14.09
C LEU A 136 13.40 -3.28 -13.05
N VAL A 137 12.67 -2.16 -13.10
CA VAL A 137 12.80 -1.06 -12.14
C VAL A 137 12.60 -1.53 -10.69
N PRO A 138 11.50 -2.24 -10.33
CA PRO A 138 11.34 -2.74 -8.98
C PRO A 138 12.33 -3.83 -8.60
N LEU A 139 12.66 -4.72 -9.54
CA LEU A 139 13.63 -5.78 -9.31
C LEU A 139 15.02 -5.19 -9.01
N GLY A 140 15.44 -4.19 -9.79
CA GLY A 140 16.70 -3.48 -9.61
C GLY A 140 16.77 -2.71 -8.31
N LEU A 141 15.69 -2.04 -7.89
CA LEU A 141 15.64 -1.36 -6.59
C LEU A 141 15.78 -2.35 -5.43
N VAL A 142 15.04 -3.46 -5.47
CA VAL A 142 15.11 -4.51 -4.45
C VAL A 142 16.52 -5.12 -4.38
N VAL A 143 17.11 -5.44 -5.54
CA VAL A 143 18.50 -5.95 -5.60
C VAL A 143 19.49 -4.91 -5.09
N ALA A 144 19.32 -3.64 -5.40
CA ALA A 144 20.19 -2.57 -4.89
C ALA A 144 20.09 -2.40 -3.37
N ILE A 145 18.88 -2.47 -2.80
CA ILE A 145 18.66 -2.44 -1.35
C ILE A 145 19.30 -3.66 -0.68
N ILE A 146 19.09 -4.86 -1.23
CA ILE A 146 19.69 -6.10 -0.69
C ILE A 146 21.21 -6.04 -0.81
N ALA A 147 21.75 -5.56 -1.94
CA ALA A 147 23.19 -5.40 -2.14
C ALA A 147 23.78 -4.33 -1.21
N ALA A 148 23.08 -3.22 -0.96
CA ALA A 148 23.49 -2.20 0.00
C ALA A 148 23.44 -2.72 1.44
N ALA A 149 22.43 -3.52 1.80
CA ALA A 149 22.35 -4.18 3.10
C ALA A 149 23.44 -5.27 3.27
N ALA A 150 23.76 -6.00 2.19
CA ALA A 150 24.81 -7.02 2.19
C ALA A 150 26.24 -6.42 2.14
N ALA A 151 26.42 -5.28 1.48
CA ALA A 151 27.67 -4.52 1.44
C ALA A 151 27.84 -3.62 2.67
N GLY A 152 26.76 -3.34 3.39
CA GLY A 152 26.71 -2.62 4.67
C GLY A 152 27.22 -3.47 5.84
N SER A 153 28.44 -3.98 5.74
CA SER A 153 29.23 -4.43 6.89
C SER A 153 30.53 -3.64 6.93
N SER A 154 30.43 -2.32 7.11
CA SER A 154 31.53 -1.45 7.58
C SER A 154 31.07 0.01 7.70
N SER A 155 30.15 0.29 8.63
CA SER A 155 30.18 1.58 9.33
C SER A 155 30.86 1.37 10.68
N SER A 156 32.18 1.44 10.66
CA SER A 156 32.99 1.63 11.85
C SER A 156 32.65 3.01 12.45
N SER A 157 31.73 3.06 13.41
CA SER A 157 31.55 4.21 14.30
C SER A 157 32.68 4.23 15.32
N ARG A 158 33.87 4.65 14.87
CA ARG A 158 34.78 5.40 15.73
C ARG A 158 34.20 6.80 15.85
N SER A 159 33.96 7.28 17.06
CA SER A 159 34.83 8.32 17.62
C SER A 159 34.17 9.02 18.82
N SER A 160 35.02 9.18 19.84
CA SER A 160 35.10 10.31 20.76
C SER A 160 33.97 10.51 21.77
N SER A 161 34.13 9.82 22.88
CA SER A 161 33.84 10.30 24.23
C SER A 161 34.43 11.70 24.46
N HIS A 162 33.59 12.73 24.37
CA HIS A 162 33.90 14.08 24.85
C HIS A 162 33.29 14.28 26.24
N PRO A 163 34.09 14.50 27.30
CA PRO A 163 33.57 14.86 28.61
C PRO A 163 33.30 16.37 28.62
N TYR A 164 32.04 16.78 28.53
CA TYR A 164 31.67 18.15 28.86
C TYR A 164 31.54 18.29 30.38
N TYR A 165 32.61 18.79 30.99
CA TYR A 165 32.56 19.56 32.23
C TYR A 165 32.11 20.99 31.88
N TYR A 166 30.96 21.45 32.36
CA TYR A 166 30.81 22.86 32.76
C TYR A 166 29.68 23.08 33.76
N ASN A 167 29.97 24.01 34.66
CA ASN A 167 29.31 24.35 35.91
C ASN A 167 27.96 25.10 35.77
N PRO A 168 27.13 25.10 36.83
CA PRO A 168 25.86 25.81 36.88
C PRO A 168 26.06 27.31 37.17
N PRO A 169 25.16 28.19 36.68
CA PRO A 169 24.88 29.46 37.33
C PRO A 169 23.46 29.47 37.91
N THR A 170 23.44 29.51 39.25
CA THR A 170 22.72 30.50 40.07
C THR A 170 21.23 30.77 39.83
N THR A 171 20.45 30.23 40.77
CA THR A 171 19.42 30.93 41.57
C THR A 171 18.53 31.94 40.86
N PHE A 172 17.30 31.51 40.56
CA PHE A 172 16.13 32.40 40.55
C PHE A 172 15.09 31.86 41.54
N SER A 173 14.85 32.61 42.61
CA SER A 173 13.77 32.37 43.55
C SER A 173 12.46 32.86 42.94
N MET A 174 11.42 32.03 42.97
CA MET A 174 10.03 32.43 42.73
C MET A 174 9.15 32.18 43.96
N PRO A 175 8.07 32.96 44.13
CA PRO A 175 7.35 33.08 45.40
C PRO A 175 6.32 31.97 45.62
N ALA A 176 6.03 31.72 46.89
CA ALA A 176 5.05 30.75 47.35
C ALA A 176 3.61 31.18 47.04
N ILE A 177 2.80 30.24 46.52
CA ILE A 177 1.34 30.35 46.39
C ILE A 177 0.74 29.12 47.10
N PRO A 178 -0.37 29.28 47.84
CA PRO A 178 -0.75 28.38 48.92
C PRO A 178 -1.36 27.06 48.44
N SER A 179 -1.08 26.03 49.23
CA SER A 179 -1.54 24.65 49.08
C SER A 179 -3.06 24.54 49.23
N ILE A 180 -3.71 23.93 48.24
CA ILE A 180 -5.03 23.32 48.41
C ILE A 180 -4.82 21.80 48.44
N THR A 181 -5.00 21.25 49.62
CA THR A 181 -5.09 19.82 49.90
C THR A 181 -6.56 19.45 49.90
N VAL A 182 -7.00 18.38 49.21
CA VAL A 182 -7.66 17.15 49.73
C VAL A 182 -7.87 16.14 48.56
N PRO A 183 -8.20 14.84 48.75
CA PRO A 183 -7.24 13.74 48.88
C PRO A 183 -7.44 12.55 47.92
N THR A 184 -6.34 11.83 47.69
CA THR A 184 -6.09 10.38 47.58
C THR A 184 -7.28 9.42 47.49
N THR A 185 -7.31 8.55 46.46
CA THR A 185 -7.13 7.08 46.60
C THR A 185 -6.85 6.43 45.23
N THR A 186 -5.59 6.02 45.05
CA THR A 186 -5.09 4.70 44.56
C THR A 186 -5.87 4.01 43.43
N ALA A 187 -5.31 3.69 42.26
CA ALA A 187 -4.15 2.82 42.03
C ALA A 187 -3.61 3.05 40.59
N ALA A 188 -2.32 3.29 40.41
CA ALA A 188 -1.31 2.30 40.03
C ALA A 188 -1.37 1.85 38.56
N ALA A 189 -0.31 2.26 37.84
CA ALA A 189 0.17 1.75 36.56
C ALA A 189 -0.83 1.83 35.40
N HIS A 190 -0.74 2.92 34.65
CA HIS A 190 -1.28 2.97 33.32
C HIS A 190 -0.09 3.22 32.37
N ASP A 191 0.16 2.22 31.54
CA ASP A 191 1.24 2.10 30.56
C ASP A 191 1.20 3.22 29.50
N ALA A 192 2.22 3.30 28.64
CA ALA A 192 2.31 4.27 27.55
C ALA A 192 1.00 4.48 26.76
N LYS A 193 0.18 3.43 26.61
CA LYS A 193 -1.09 3.48 25.88
C LYS A 193 -2.14 4.36 26.54
N SER A 194 -2.08 4.51 27.85
CA SER A 194 -3.04 5.29 28.63
C SER A 194 -2.69 6.78 28.73
N ALA A 195 -1.44 7.15 28.41
CA ALA A 195 -0.96 8.51 28.53
C ALA A 195 -1.76 9.46 27.62
N GLN A 196 -2.17 10.59 28.19
CA GLN A 196 -2.88 11.69 27.53
C GLN A 196 -1.99 12.94 27.47
N VAL A 197 -2.38 13.89 26.62
CA VAL A 197 -1.69 15.18 26.51
C VAL A 197 -1.77 15.91 27.86
N GLY A 198 -0.63 16.38 28.35
CA GLY A 198 -0.47 17.01 29.66
C GLY A 198 -0.15 16.04 30.80
N ASP A 199 -0.21 14.73 30.57
CA ASP A 199 0.21 13.75 31.57
C ASP A 199 1.72 13.77 31.73
N CYS A 200 2.15 13.47 32.96
CA CYS A 200 3.55 13.26 33.25
C CYS A 200 3.88 11.78 33.22
N VAL A 201 5.02 11.48 32.65
CA VAL A 201 5.48 10.11 32.47
C VAL A 201 6.88 9.95 33.03
N ARG A 202 7.18 8.73 33.42
CA ARG A 202 8.53 8.29 33.78
C ARG A 202 8.86 7.00 33.08
N ASP A 203 10.14 6.77 32.88
CA ASP A 203 10.63 5.45 32.54
C ASP A 203 10.92 4.62 33.81
N LYS A 204 10.43 3.37 33.86
CA LYS A 204 10.74 2.43 34.94
C LYS A 204 12.16 1.88 34.88
N ASN A 205 12.78 1.88 33.72
CA ASN A 205 14.09 1.27 33.50
C ASN A 205 15.24 2.24 33.78
N GLY A 206 14.97 3.54 33.80
CA GLY A 206 15.97 4.54 34.14
C GLY A 206 15.57 5.93 33.67
N ASP A 207 16.46 6.55 32.91
CA ASP A 207 16.30 7.89 32.35
C ASP A 207 15.64 7.79 30.97
N ILE A 208 14.42 8.31 30.85
CA ILE A 208 13.61 8.28 29.62
C ILE A 208 14.31 8.89 28.40
N ALA A 209 15.30 9.76 28.59
CA ALA A 209 16.08 10.35 27.50
C ALA A 209 17.25 9.46 27.02
N LYS A 210 17.56 8.38 27.73
CA LYS A 210 18.75 7.53 27.48
C LYS A 210 18.43 6.05 27.36
N ASP A 211 17.26 5.60 27.77
CA ASP A 211 16.86 4.19 27.62
C ASP A 211 16.39 3.92 26.18
N ASP A 212 16.97 2.89 25.56
CA ASP A 212 16.59 2.39 24.25
C ASP A 212 15.29 1.55 24.30
N HIS A 213 14.86 1.11 25.49
CA HIS A 213 13.64 0.32 25.71
C HIS A 213 12.75 0.89 26.83
N PRO A 214 12.33 2.17 26.74
CA PRO A 214 11.68 2.86 27.84
C PRO A 214 10.35 2.21 28.21
N LYS A 215 10.20 1.86 29.49
CA LYS A 215 8.96 1.35 30.05
C LYS A 215 8.18 2.49 30.69
N VAL A 216 7.48 3.22 29.84
CA VAL A 216 6.71 4.42 30.21
C VAL A 216 5.56 4.09 31.15
N GLU A 217 5.52 4.80 32.28
CA GLU A 217 4.43 4.79 33.24
C GLU A 217 3.94 6.21 33.45
N VAL A 218 2.62 6.41 33.38
CA VAL A 218 1.98 7.68 33.76
C VAL A 218 2.06 7.83 35.27
N VAL A 219 2.62 8.94 35.71
CA VAL A 219 2.75 9.32 37.11
C VAL A 219 2.16 10.71 37.34
N PRO A 220 1.72 11.02 38.56
CA PRO A 220 1.31 12.38 38.88
C PRO A 220 2.44 13.36 38.55
N CYS A 221 2.13 14.51 37.96
CA CYS A 221 3.14 15.53 37.64
C CYS A 221 3.84 16.14 38.88
N THR A 222 3.28 15.90 40.06
CA THR A 222 3.87 16.26 41.35
C THR A 222 4.84 15.20 41.86
N ASP A 223 4.89 14.02 41.24
CA ASP A 223 5.81 12.94 41.59
C ASP A 223 7.24 13.38 41.19
N PRO A 224 8.22 13.35 42.11
CA PRO A 224 9.61 13.66 41.78
C PRO A 224 10.22 12.70 40.75
N ALA A 225 9.62 11.53 40.54
CA ALA A 225 10.03 10.57 39.52
C ALA A 225 9.47 10.90 38.12
N ALA A 226 8.62 11.91 37.95
CA ALA A 226 8.15 12.35 36.64
C ALA A 226 9.30 12.96 35.82
N GLN A 227 9.58 12.38 34.65
CA GLN A 227 10.76 12.75 33.83
C GLN A 227 10.38 13.58 32.60
N ALA A 228 9.18 13.38 32.06
CA ALA A 228 8.72 14.12 30.89
C ALA A 228 7.21 14.39 30.94
N THR A 229 6.77 15.38 30.17
CA THR A 229 5.36 15.73 29.97
C THR A 229 4.94 15.42 28.54
N VAL A 230 3.77 14.83 28.35
CA VAL A 230 3.25 14.51 27.02
C VAL A 230 2.71 15.77 26.35
N LEU A 231 3.37 16.23 25.29
CA LEU A 231 2.92 17.35 24.46
C LEU A 231 1.83 16.94 23.47
N ALA A 232 2.02 15.78 22.86
CA ALA A 232 1.10 15.27 21.85
C ALA A 232 1.17 13.74 21.75
N LYS A 233 0.09 13.16 21.26
CA LYS A 233 -0.02 11.73 20.97
C LYS A 233 -0.58 11.52 19.56
N PRO A 234 0.21 11.78 18.51
CA PRO A 234 -0.20 11.48 17.15
C PRO A 234 -0.42 9.97 16.98
N MET A 235 -1.54 9.62 16.35
CA MET A 235 -1.94 8.24 16.10
C MET A 235 -1.58 7.81 14.67
N GLY A 236 -1.25 6.53 14.53
CA GLY A 236 -0.93 5.91 13.25
C GLY A 236 0.57 5.88 12.94
N PRO A 237 0.92 5.38 11.73
CA PRO A 237 2.28 4.95 11.39
C PRO A 237 3.26 6.09 11.06
N LEU A 238 2.85 7.34 11.26
CA LEU A 238 3.67 8.54 11.01
C LEU A 238 3.76 9.42 12.28
N GLY A 239 3.48 8.85 13.45
CA GLY A 239 3.41 9.60 14.69
C GLY A 239 4.75 10.25 15.06
N ASP A 240 5.85 9.56 14.80
CA ASP A 240 7.22 10.05 15.02
C ASP A 240 7.52 11.31 14.19
N THR A 241 7.23 11.24 12.89
CA THR A 241 7.41 12.32 11.92
C THR A 241 6.51 13.50 12.26
N GLN A 242 5.34 13.24 12.83
CA GLN A 242 4.45 14.29 13.28
C GLN A 242 4.98 15.02 14.53
N CYS A 243 5.60 14.30 15.46
CA CYS A 243 6.28 14.93 16.60
C CYS A 243 7.39 15.87 16.15
N ASP A 244 8.23 15.46 15.20
CA ASP A 244 9.35 16.26 14.68
C ASP A 244 8.91 17.54 13.95
N ASN A 245 7.83 17.46 13.17
CA ASN A 245 7.41 18.56 12.31
C ASN A 245 6.45 19.54 12.99
N ASP A 246 5.50 19.02 13.77
CA ASP A 246 4.40 19.83 14.33
C ASP A 246 4.69 20.30 15.77
N TYR A 247 5.60 19.64 16.48
CA TYR A 247 5.88 19.88 17.90
C TYR A 247 7.37 20.13 18.15
N PRO A 248 7.91 21.31 17.79
CA PRO A 248 9.35 21.63 17.92
C PRO A 248 9.85 21.71 19.36
N ALA A 249 8.95 21.69 20.35
CA ALA A 249 9.27 21.63 21.78
C ALA A 249 9.45 20.18 22.30
N THR A 250 9.43 19.19 21.41
CA THR A 250 9.62 17.78 21.74
C THR A 250 11.10 17.47 21.91
N ASP A 251 11.47 16.90 23.05
CA ASP A 251 12.84 16.48 23.36
C ASP A 251 13.04 14.97 23.15
N VAL A 252 11.99 14.17 23.42
CA VAL A 252 12.03 12.70 23.32
C VAL A 252 10.78 12.21 22.61
N ILE A 253 10.94 11.27 21.68
CA ILE A 253 9.85 10.63 20.95
C ILE A 253 9.81 9.15 21.32
N ILE A 254 8.67 8.69 21.82
CA ILE A 254 8.47 7.26 22.14
C ILE A 254 7.38 6.68 21.24
N THR A 255 7.75 5.73 20.39
CA THR A 255 6.81 5.03 19.51
C THR A 255 6.32 3.73 20.15
N HIS A 256 5.01 3.50 20.10
CA HIS A 256 4.44 2.20 20.45
C HIS A 256 4.15 1.39 19.18
N LYS A 257 4.59 0.13 19.17
CA LYS A 257 4.37 -0.79 18.06
C LYS A 257 3.54 -1.99 18.53
N THR A 258 2.48 -2.31 17.80
CA THR A 258 1.73 -3.54 18.01
C THR A 258 2.09 -4.54 16.91
N SER A 259 2.43 -5.77 17.33
CA SER A 259 2.50 -6.91 16.43
C SER A 259 1.17 -7.67 16.46
N ILE A 260 0.57 -7.89 15.29
CA ILE A 260 -0.63 -8.73 15.13
C ILE A 260 -0.20 -10.07 14.54
N GLY A 261 -0.07 -11.09 15.40
CA GLY A 261 0.32 -12.44 14.99
C GLY A 261 1.78 -12.52 14.51
N SER A 262 2.00 -13.06 13.30
CA SER A 262 3.31 -13.10 12.63
C SER A 262 3.49 -11.98 11.58
N GLY A 263 2.64 -10.95 11.62
CA GLY A 263 2.72 -9.79 10.73
C GLY A 263 3.85 -8.82 11.13
N PRO A 264 4.14 -7.82 10.28
CA PRO A 264 5.08 -6.75 10.61
C PRO A 264 4.56 -5.92 11.78
N GLU A 265 5.47 -5.43 12.63
CA GLU A 265 5.15 -4.46 13.69
C GLU A 265 4.61 -3.17 13.06
N ILE A 266 3.43 -2.76 13.49
CA ILE A 266 2.79 -1.52 13.02
C ILE A 266 2.89 -0.51 14.17
N GLU A 267 3.39 0.68 13.88
CA GLU A 267 3.38 1.78 14.85
C GLU A 267 1.94 2.26 15.05
N ASP A 268 1.45 2.19 16.28
CA ASP A 268 0.09 2.56 16.63
C ASP A 268 -0.03 4.05 16.96
N PHE A 269 0.96 4.57 17.68
CA PHE A 269 1.05 5.96 18.11
C PHE A 269 2.49 6.31 18.49
N ALA A 270 2.80 7.61 18.47
CA ALA A 270 3.99 8.15 19.12
C ALA A 270 3.59 9.09 20.25
N LEU A 271 4.43 9.19 21.28
CA LEU A 271 4.33 10.18 22.33
C LEU A 271 5.43 11.22 22.09
N CYS A 272 5.01 12.46 21.85
CA CYS A 272 5.93 13.60 21.80
C CYS A 272 6.10 14.11 23.22
N LEU A 273 7.29 13.93 23.79
CA LEU A 273 7.59 14.23 25.18
C LEU A 273 8.50 15.45 25.29
N GLN A 274 8.18 16.34 26.23
CA GLN A 274 9.05 17.42 26.66
C GLN A 274 9.68 17.04 27.99
N LEU A 275 11.01 17.09 28.07
CA LEU A 275 11.73 16.81 29.30
C LEU A 275 11.44 17.92 30.32
N ARG A 276 11.36 17.51 31.59
CA ARG A 276 10.98 18.38 32.70
C ARG A 276 12.18 18.92 33.46
#